data_AF-A0A937Q8S3-F1
#
_entry.id   AF-A0A937Q8S3-F1
#
_cell.length_a   1.000
_cell.length_b   1.000
_cell.length_c   1.000
_cell.angle_alpha   90.00
_cell.angle_beta   90.00
_cell.angle_gamma   90.00
#
_symmetry.space_group_name_H-M   'P 1'
#
loop_
_entity.id
_entity.type
_entity.pdbx_description
1 polymer ?
#
loop_
_entity_poly.entity_id
_entity_poly.type
_entity_poly.pdbx_seq_one_letter_code
_entity_poly.pdbx_strand_id
1 'polypeptide(L)' 'MKWKQFLTPVKSMETEEAKSFMAKHKEGSYTLLDVRQPGEFIKDRIPGAKLIPLPELPDRLGELDPEKPIIPY' A
#
# COMPACT_ATOMS: atom_id res chain seq x y z
N MET A 1 16.12 -3.88 -14.57
CA MET A 1 16.74 -4.51 -13.37
C MET A 1 16.23 -3.79 -12.12
N LYS A 2 15.97 -4.52 -11.02
CA LYS A 2 15.37 -4.07 -9.75
C LYS A 2 16.41 -3.94 -8.60
N TRP A 3 17.53 -3.30 -8.86
CA TRP A 3 18.75 -3.31 -8.03
C TRP A 3 18.64 -2.41 -6.80
N LYS A 4 17.79 -1.37 -6.87
CA LYS A 4 17.48 -0.49 -5.73
C LYS A 4 16.75 -1.20 -4.57
N GLN A 5 16.13 -2.35 -4.82
CA GLN A 5 15.34 -3.09 -3.83
C GLN A 5 16.19 -3.75 -2.74
N PHE A 6 17.47 -3.99 -3.02
CA PHE A 6 18.43 -4.55 -2.06
C PHE A 6 18.97 -3.51 -1.08
N LEU A 7 18.65 -2.22 -1.29
CA LEU A 7 19.15 -1.09 -0.48
C LEU A 7 18.05 -0.40 0.32
N THR A 8 16.81 -0.89 0.25
CA THR A 8 15.66 -0.32 0.96
C THR A 8 15.33 -1.15 2.21
N PRO A 9 14.98 -0.51 3.35
CA PRO A 9 14.58 -1.24 4.57
C PRO A 9 13.22 -1.93 4.46
N VAL A 10 12.54 -1.81 3.31
CA VAL A 10 11.20 -2.36 3.07
C VAL A 10 11.26 -3.61 2.20
N LYS A 11 10.48 -4.62 2.58
CA LYS A 11 10.32 -5.85 1.80
C LYS A 11 9.53 -5.55 0.53
N SER A 12 10.12 -5.80 -0.64
CA SER A 12 9.40 -5.80 -1.91
C SER A 12 8.59 -7.09 -2.05
N MET A 13 7.40 -6.99 -2.65
CA MET A 13 6.54 -8.14 -2.93
C MET A 13 6.11 -8.09 -4.39
N GLU A 14 6.08 -9.24 -5.05
CA GLU A 14 5.46 -9.35 -6.38
C GLU A 14 3.93 -9.44 -6.25
N THR A 15 3.22 -9.16 -7.34
CA THR A 15 1.75 -9.07 -7.37
C THR A 15 1.05 -10.32 -6.80
N GLU A 16 1.55 -11.51 -7.11
CA GLU A 16 0.97 -12.77 -6.62
C GLU A 16 1.20 -13.00 -5.12
N GLU A 17 2.32 -12.51 -4.58
CA GLU A 17 2.60 -12.52 -3.15
C GLU A 17 1.68 -11.55 -2.42
N ALA A 18 1.44 -10.36 -2.97
CA ALA A 18 0.51 -9.39 -2.43
C ALA A 18 -0.93 -9.94 -2.41
N LYS A 19 -1.40 -10.54 -3.51
CA LYS A 19 -2.71 -11.22 -3.56
C LYS A 19 -2.81 -12.33 -2.52
N SER A 20 -1.78 -13.17 -2.41
CA SER A 20 -1.73 -14.26 -1.43
C SER A 20 -1.74 -13.75 0.01
N PHE A 21 -1.06 -12.64 0.27
CA PHE A 21 -1.08 -11.98 1.57
C PHE A 21 -2.48 -11.47 1.91
N MET A 22 -3.10 -10.72 0.99
CA MET A 22 -4.46 -10.18 1.18
C MET A 22 -5.50 -11.28 1.38
N ALA A 23 -5.36 -12.42 0.70
CA ALA A 23 -6.27 -13.57 0.86
C ALA A 23 -6.11 -14.31 2.21
N LYS A 24 -4.91 -14.28 2.81
CA LYS A 24 -4.62 -14.97 4.08
C LYS A 24 -4.93 -14.12 5.32
N HIS A 25 -5.01 -12.81 5.16
CA HIS A 25 -5.20 -11.87 6.27
C HIS A 25 -6.60 -11.27 6.24
N LYS A 26 -7.21 -11.10 7.42
CA LYS A 26 -8.53 -10.48 7.52
C LYS A 26 -8.47 -9.00 7.14
N GLU A 27 -9.52 -8.49 6.52
CA GLU A 27 -9.68 -7.05 6.28
C GLU A 27 -9.52 -6.26 7.60
N GLY A 28 -8.82 -5.13 7.54
CA GLY A 28 -8.52 -4.29 8.71
C GLY A 28 -7.32 -4.73 9.56
N SER A 29 -6.73 -5.92 9.30
CA SER A 29 -5.47 -6.35 9.93
C SER A 29 -4.22 -5.80 9.23
N TYR A 30 -4.38 -5.23 8.05
CA TYR A 30 -3.36 -4.51 7.28
C TYR A 30 -3.98 -3.28 6.62
N THR A 31 -3.14 -2.33 6.24
CA THR A 31 -3.53 -1.15 5.47
C THR A 31 -3.10 -1.32 4.03
N LEU A 32 -4.08 -1.39 3.12
CA LEU A 32 -3.82 -1.28 1.69
C LEU A 32 -3.83 0.22 1.32
N LEU A 33 -2.68 0.77 0.97
CA LEU A 33 -2.49 2.20 0.77
C LEU A 33 -2.35 2.50 -0.72
N ASP A 34 -3.33 3.19 -1.28
CA ASP A 34 -3.27 3.67 -2.66
C ASP A 34 -2.61 5.05 -2.67
N VAL A 35 -1.43 5.15 -3.31
CA VAL A 35 -0.68 6.42 -3.41
C VAL A 35 -0.82 7.10 -4.77
N ARG A 36 -1.73 6.59 -5.62
CA ARG A 36 -1.99 7.13 -6.96
C ARG A 36 -2.81 8.42 -6.90
N GLN A 37 -3.10 8.98 -8.07
CA GLN A 37 -3.90 10.19 -8.17
C GLN A 37 -5.39 9.90 -7.88
N PRO A 38 -6.15 10.85 -7.30
CA PRO A 38 -7.56 10.65 -6.98
C PRO A 38 -8.42 10.21 -8.18
N GLY A 39 -8.12 10.72 -9.38
CA GLY A 39 -8.84 10.31 -10.60
C GLY A 39 -8.65 8.84 -10.96
N GLU A 40 -7.47 8.28 -10.69
CA GLU A 40 -7.20 6.85 -10.91
C GLU A 40 -7.93 6.00 -9.89
N PHE A 41 -7.92 6.41 -8.62
CA PHE A 41 -8.62 5.73 -7.53
C PHE A 41 -10.14 5.67 -7.72
N ILE A 42 -10.74 6.73 -8.27
CA ILE A 42 -12.18 6.75 -8.59
C ILE A 42 -12.48 5.84 -9.78
N LYS A 43 -11.58 5.82 -10.78
CA LYS A 43 -11.76 5.02 -11.98
C LYS A 43 -11.67 3.52 -11.69
N ASP A 44 -10.65 3.12 -10.92
CA ASP A 44 -10.46 1.73 -10.51
C ASP A 44 -9.56 1.64 -9.28
N ARG A 45 -9.88 0.76 -8.33
CA ARG A 45 -9.13 0.59 -7.09
C ARG A 45 -9.35 -0.81 -6.52
N ILE A 46 -8.42 -1.23 -5.68
CA ILE A 46 -8.61 -2.44 -4.89
C ILE A 46 -9.59 -2.10 -3.74
N PRO A 47 -10.68 -2.87 -3.56
CA PRO A 47 -11.61 -2.66 -2.45
C PRO A 47 -10.91 -2.67 -1.09
N GLY A 48 -11.33 -1.80 -0.17
CA GLY A 48 -10.70 -1.64 1.14
C GLY A 48 -9.42 -0.80 1.15
N ALA A 49 -8.94 -0.33 -0.01
CA ALA A 49 -7.79 0.57 -0.08
C ALA A 49 -8.10 1.97 0.47
N LYS A 50 -7.16 2.50 1.25
CA LYS A 50 -7.15 3.88 1.73
C LYS A 50 -6.35 4.74 0.73
N LEU A 51 -6.96 5.82 0.23
CA LEU A 51 -6.28 6.76 -0.66
C LEU A 51 -5.51 7.81 0.14
N ILE A 52 -4.20 7.89 -0.09
CA ILE A 52 -3.36 9.02 0.31
C ILE A 52 -2.40 9.29 -0.86
N PRO A 53 -2.69 10.28 -1.73
CA PRO A 53 -1.84 10.56 -2.89
C PRO A 53 -0.39 10.80 -2.49
N LEU A 54 0.56 10.29 -3.28
CA LEU A 54 1.99 10.37 -2.96
C LEU A 54 2.48 11.78 -2.56
N PRO A 55 2.03 12.89 -3.20
CA PRO A 55 2.43 14.25 -2.80
C PRO A 55 1.93 14.66 -1.40
N GLU A 56 0.81 14.11 -0.93
CA GLU A 56 0.20 14.41 0.36
C GLU A 56 0.66 13.45 1.48
N LEU A 57 1.28 12.32 1.09
CA LEU A 57 1.65 11.26 2.02
C LEU A 57 2.48 11.73 3.22
N PRO A 58 3.52 12.59 3.06
CA PRO A 58 4.33 13.04 4.20
C PRO A 58 3.52 13.75 5.28
N ASP A 59 2.54 14.56 4.89
CA ASP A 59 1.71 15.34 5.82
C ASP A 59 0.60 14.49 6.46
N ARG A 60 0.25 13.37 5.82
CA ARG A 60 -0.87 12.49 6.20
C ARG A 60 -0.42 11.17 6.82
N LEU A 61 0.87 11.02 7.15
CA LEU A 61 1.40 9.82 7.80
C LEU A 61 0.68 9.48 9.11
N GLY A 62 0.22 10.49 9.87
CA GLY A 62 -0.51 10.29 11.12
C GLY A 62 -1.88 9.61 10.96
N GLU A 63 -2.37 9.45 9.73
CA GLU A 63 -3.59 8.70 9.44
C GLU A 63 -3.38 7.18 9.31
N LEU A 64 -2.12 6.74 9.31
CA LEU A 64 -1.73 5.34 9.19
C LEU A 64 -1.44 4.76 10.57
N ASP A 65 -1.95 3.56 10.82
CA ASP A 65 -1.66 2.82 12.05
C ASP A 65 -0.29 2.14 11.92
N PRO A 66 0.73 2.56 12.70
CA PRO A 66 2.08 2.02 12.60
C PRO A 66 2.19 0.56 13.08
N GLU A 67 1.21 0.07 13.85
CA GLU A 67 1.20 -1.31 14.35
C GLU A 67 0.72 -2.32 13.29
N LYS A 68 0.16 -1.83 12.18
CA LYS A 68 -0.36 -2.66 11.09
C LYS A 68 0.60 -2.71 9.92
N PRO A 69 0.75 -3.86 9.24
CA PRO A 69 1.43 -3.92 7.96
C PRO A 69 0.80 -2.95 6.95
N ILE A 70 1.62 -2.15 6.28
CA ILE A 70 1.18 -1.22 5.24
C ILE A 70 1.69 -1.73 3.89
N ILE A 71 0.78 -1.86 2.93
CA ILE A 71 1.07 -2.30 1.57
C ILE A 71 0.75 -1.11 0.65
N PRO A 72 1.76 -0.28 0.30
CA PRO A 72 1.58 0.76 -0.69
C PRO A 72 1.55 0.16 -2.11
N TYR A 73 0.68 0.68 -2.96
CA TYR A 73 0.62 0.32 -4.38
C TYR A 73 0.31 1.53 -5.28
#